data_AF-A0A537VIX7-F1
#
_entry.id   AF-A0A537VIX7-F1
#
_cell.length_a   1.000
_cell.length_b   1.000
_cell.length_c   1.000
_cell.angle_alpha   90.00
_cell.angle_beta   90.00
_cell.angle_gamma   90.00
#
_symmetry.space_group_name_H-M   'P 1'
#
loop_
_entity.id
_entity.type
_entity.pdbx_description
1 polymer ?
#
loop_
_entity_poly.entity_id
_entity_poly.type
_entity_poly.pdbx_seq_one_letter_code
_entity_poly.pdbx_strand_id
1 'polypeptide(L)'
;MLGALLLVGSLVVVATNYKQIRELNIFALVLVVQSLPFLAAVVMAVLEGSRFNEFAYWRTVEATVAAKLPQPAAVAQTPVQLSADKQVETAP
;
A
#
# COMPACT_ATOMS: atom_id res chain seq x y z
N MET A 1 4.08 -17.11 -16.70
CA MET A 1 3.13 -18.18 -17.10
C MET A 1 3.19 -19.42 -16.20
N LEU A 2 4.30 -19.72 -15.52
CA LEU A 2 4.42 -20.92 -14.68
C LEU A 2 3.27 -21.11 -13.67
N GLY A 3 2.86 -20.08 -12.94
CA GLY A 3 1.70 -20.17 -12.04
C GLY A 3 0.41 -20.62 -12.74
N ALA A 4 0.14 -20.10 -13.94
CA ALA A 4 -1.02 -20.51 -14.74
C ALA A 4 -0.89 -21.96 -15.24
N LEU A 5 0.30 -22.37 -15.70
CA LEU A 5 0.58 -23.76 -16.10
C LEU A 5 0.33 -24.76 -14.95
N LEU A 6 0.68 -24.38 -13.72
CA LEU A 6 0.47 -25.20 -12.53
C LEU A 6 -1.01 -25.33 -12.18
N LEU A 7 -1.78 -24.23 -12.29
CA LEU A 7 -3.23 -24.26 -12.10
C LEU A 7 -3.92 -25.09 -13.19
N VAL A 8 -3.51 -24.95 -14.45
CA VAL A 8 -4.02 -25.78 -15.55
C VAL A 8 -3.67 -27.25 -15.31
N GLY A 9 -2.43 -27.56 -14.92
CA GLY A 9 -2.01 -28.91 -14.57
C GLY A 9 -2.85 -29.51 -13.44
N SER A 10 -3.09 -28.74 -12.37
CA SER A 10 -3.99 -29.15 -11.28
C SER A 10 -5.39 -29.48 -11.79
N LEU A 11 -5.94 -28.62 -12.65
CA LEU A 11 -7.29 -28.81 -13.19
C LEU A 11 -7.39 -30.09 -14.03
N VAL A 12 -6.39 -30.35 -14.88
CA VAL A 12 -6.29 -31.57 -15.69
C VAL A 12 -6.21 -32.81 -14.79
N VAL A 13 -5.38 -32.76 -13.75
CA VAL A 13 -5.21 -33.85 -12.78
C VAL A 13 -6.54 -34.19 -12.07
N VAL A 14 -7.29 -33.17 -11.61
CA VAL A 14 -8.61 -33.38 -11.00
C VAL A 14 -9.63 -33.91 -12.00
N ALA A 15 -9.69 -33.31 -13.21
CA ALA A 15 -10.65 -33.68 -14.24
C ALA A 15 -10.46 -35.12 -14.75
N THR A 16 -9.22 -35.61 -14.74
CA THR A 16 -8.88 -36.98 -15.16
C THR A 16 -8.95 -38.01 -14.02
N ASN A 17 -9.21 -37.59 -12.78
CA ASN A 17 -9.27 -38.48 -11.62
C ASN A 17 -10.62 -39.22 -11.49
N TYR A 18 -11.03 -39.97 -12.52
CA TYR A 18 -12.28 -40.73 -12.52
C TYR A 18 -12.38 -41.78 -11.41
N LYS A 19 -11.21 -42.26 -10.94
CA LYS A 19 -11.11 -43.30 -9.91
C LYS A 19 -11.04 -42.74 -8.48
N GLN A 20 -11.16 -41.41 -8.31
CA GLN A 20 -11.07 -40.74 -7.02
C GLN A 20 -9.83 -41.16 -6.20
N ILE A 21 -8.70 -41.36 -6.90
CA ILE A 21 -7.44 -41.75 -6.26
C ILE A 21 -7.01 -40.59 -5.39
N ARG A 22 -6.83 -40.86 -4.08
CA ARG A 22 -6.48 -39.85 -3.09
C ARG A 22 -5.14 -39.17 -3.41
N GLU A 23 -4.15 -39.94 -3.85
CA GLU A 23 -2.81 -39.45 -4.21
C GLU A 23 -2.89 -38.40 -5.32
N LEU A 24 -3.75 -38.60 -6.32
CA LEU A 24 -3.91 -37.67 -7.43
C LEU A 24 -4.57 -36.36 -6.99
N ASN A 25 -5.52 -36.43 -6.04
CA ASN A 25 -6.10 -35.23 -5.42
C ASN A 25 -5.08 -34.46 -4.57
N ILE A 26 -4.20 -35.16 -3.84
CA ILE A 26 -3.11 -34.53 -3.10
C ILE A 26 -2.12 -33.87 -4.06
N PHE A 27 -1.81 -34.51 -5.18
CA PHE A 27 -0.93 -33.95 -6.20
C PHE A 27 -1.52 -32.67 -6.82
N ALA A 28 -2.82 -32.68 -7.15
CA ALA A 28 -3.52 -31.47 -7.59
C ALA A 28 -3.47 -30.35 -6.53
N LEU A 29 -3.69 -30.68 -5.26
CA LEU A 29 -3.58 -29.71 -4.17
C LEU A 29 -2.16 -29.11 -4.09
N VAL A 30 -1.13 -29.94 -4.21
CA VAL A 30 0.28 -29.48 -4.23
C VAL A 30 0.51 -28.52 -5.40
N LEU A 31 0.02 -28.85 -6.60
CA LEU A 31 0.11 -28.00 -7.79
C LEU A 31 -0.53 -26.62 -7.57
N VAL A 32 -1.69 -26.56 -6.90
CA VAL A 32 -2.31 -25.29 -6.50
C VAL A 32 -1.39 -24.55 -5.53
N VAL A 33 -0.93 -25.21 -4.46
CA VAL A 33 -0.09 -24.58 -3.41
C VAL A 33 1.20 -23.99 -4.00
N GLN A 34 1.89 -24.73 -4.88
CA GLN A 34 3.12 -24.23 -5.51
C GLN A 34 2.87 -23.15 -6.56
N SER A 35 1.64 -22.98 -7.06
CA SER A 35 1.30 -21.87 -7.96
C SER A 35 1.25 -20.52 -7.23
N LEU A 36 0.98 -20.50 -5.91
CA LEU A 36 0.89 -19.28 -5.11
C LEU A 36 2.13 -18.39 -5.19
N PRO A 37 3.38 -18.87 -5.00
CA PRO A 37 4.56 -17.99 -5.11
C PRO A 37 4.68 -17.32 -6.48
N PHE A 38 4.30 -18.02 -7.56
CA PHE A 38 4.31 -17.43 -8.90
C PHE A 38 3.18 -16.42 -9.11
N LEU A 39 1.97 -16.70 -8.60
CA LEU A 39 0.86 -15.74 -8.64
C LEU A 39 1.19 -14.49 -7.82
N ALA A 40 1.76 -14.67 -6.62
CA ALA A 40 2.21 -13.58 -5.77
C ALA A 40 3.24 -12.71 -6.49
N ALA A 41 4.21 -13.30 -7.19
CA ALA A 41 5.17 -12.55 -7.99
C ALA A 41 4.50 -11.72 -9.11
N VAL A 42 3.51 -12.30 -9.81
CA VAL A 42 2.75 -11.56 -10.84
C VAL A 42 1.95 -10.43 -10.22
N VAL A 43 1.26 -10.67 -9.10
CA VAL A 43 0.52 -9.64 -8.37
C VAL A 43 1.46 -8.53 -7.93
N MET A 44 2.62 -8.86 -7.36
CA MET A 44 3.63 -7.89 -6.96
C MET A 44 4.16 -7.09 -8.15
N ALA A 45 4.47 -7.74 -9.26
CA ALA A 45 4.92 -7.04 -10.48
C ALA A 45 3.84 -6.10 -11.03
N VAL A 46 2.56 -6.50 -10.97
CA VAL A 46 1.44 -5.65 -11.36
C VAL A 46 1.27 -4.48 -10.41
N LEU A 47 1.43 -4.69 -9.09
CA LEU A 47 1.33 -3.63 -8.09
C LEU A 47 2.51 -2.65 -8.17
N GLU A 48 3.72 -3.14 -8.36
CA GLU A 48 4.94 -2.34 -8.53
C GLU A 48 4.89 -1.52 -9.83
N GLY A 49 4.38 -2.12 -10.91
CA GLY A 49 4.12 -1.43 -12.18
C GLY A 49 2.88 -0.53 -12.17
N SER A 50 2.09 -0.52 -11.09
CA SER A 50 0.87 0.27 -10.96
C SER A 50 1.16 1.66 -10.36
N ARG A 51 0.33 2.66 -10.69
CA ARG A 51 0.39 4.05 -10.18
C ARG A 51 0.30 4.16 -8.65
N PHE A 52 -0.06 3.08 -7.95
CA PHE A 52 0.03 2.98 -6.49
C PHE A 52 1.47 3.00 -5.95
N ASN A 53 2.45 2.65 -6.78
CA ASN A 53 3.89 2.71 -6.49
C ASN A 53 4.54 4.05 -6.91
N GLU A 54 3.84 4.89 -7.67
CA GLU A 54 4.36 6.22 -8.02
C GLU A 54 4.31 7.11 -6.78
N PHE A 55 5.48 7.43 -6.22
CA PHE A 55 5.63 8.48 -5.20
C PHE A 55 4.95 9.80 -5.61
N ALA A 56 4.80 10.05 -6.91
CA ALA A 56 4.04 11.17 -7.46
C ALA A 56 2.55 11.11 -7.07
N TYR A 57 1.90 9.94 -7.12
CA TYR A 57 0.50 9.76 -6.71
C TYR A 57 0.30 10.10 -5.24
N TRP A 58 1.20 9.64 -4.37
CA TRP A 58 1.17 9.97 -2.94
C TRP A 58 1.37 11.46 -2.68
N ARG A 59 2.25 12.15 -3.42
CA ARG A 59 2.40 13.61 -3.30
C ARG A 59 1.13 14.37 -3.70
N THR A 60 0.41 13.94 -4.72
CA THR A 60 -0.87 14.59 -5.09
C THR A 60 -1.97 14.33 -4.07
N VAL A 61 -2.02 13.12 -3.50
CA VAL A 61 -2.94 12.78 -2.42
C VAL A 61 -2.62 13.59 -1.16
N GLU A 62 -1.36 13.66 -0.76
CA GLU A 62 -0.89 14.49 0.36
C GLU A 62 -1.23 15.96 0.14
N ALA A 63 -0.95 16.52 -1.05
CA ALA A 63 -1.27 17.90 -1.37
C ALA A 63 -2.79 18.17 -1.32
N THR A 64 -3.60 17.23 -1.78
CA THR A 64 -5.07 17.34 -1.76
C THR A 64 -5.62 17.24 -0.34
N VAL A 65 -5.05 16.37 0.50
CA VAL A 65 -5.42 16.22 1.91
C VAL A 65 -4.97 17.45 2.70
N ALA A 66 -3.75 17.92 2.52
CA ALA A 66 -3.22 19.14 3.14
C ALA A 66 -4.04 20.38 2.76
N ALA A 67 -4.52 20.48 1.53
CA ALA A 67 -5.40 21.56 1.08
C ALA A 67 -6.80 21.51 1.72
N LYS A 68 -7.26 20.34 2.17
CA LYS A 68 -8.57 20.15 2.81
C LYS A 68 -8.52 20.16 4.34
N LEU A 69 -7.34 19.98 4.93
CA LEU A 69 -7.15 20.13 6.37
C LEU A 69 -7.19 21.62 6.75
N PRO A 70 -7.87 22.00 7.83
CA PRO A 70 -7.71 23.33 8.40
C PRO A 70 -6.22 23.48 8.74
N GLN A 71 -5.57 24.49 8.15
CA GLN A 71 -4.26 24.91 8.63
C GLN A 71 -4.40 25.09 10.14
N PRO A 72 -3.54 24.46 10.97
CA PRO A 72 -3.43 24.88 12.36
C PRO A 72 -3.20 26.38 12.26
N ALA A 73 -4.18 27.16 12.72
CA ALA A 73 -4.05 28.61 12.76
C ALA A 73 -2.67 28.84 13.36
N ALA A 74 -1.77 29.43 12.57
CA ALA A 74 -0.52 29.95 13.08
C ALA A 74 -0.92 30.63 14.38
N VAL A 75 -0.55 30.02 15.51
CA VAL A 75 -0.87 30.54 16.84
C VAL A 75 -0.46 31.98 16.74
N ALA A 76 -1.47 32.84 16.77
CA ALA A 76 -1.34 34.23 16.43
C ALA A 76 -0.11 34.71 17.18
N GLN A 77 0.90 35.18 16.44
CA GLN A 77 1.97 35.97 17.03
C GLN A 77 1.24 37.16 17.63
N THR A 78 0.86 36.99 18.89
CA THR A 78 0.10 37.95 19.66
C THR A 78 1.05 39.12 19.77
N PRO A 79 0.63 40.31 19.33
CA PRO A 79 1.52 41.46 19.21
C PRO A 79 2.00 41.83 20.61
N VAL A 80 3.21 41.42 20.97
CA VAL A 80 3.93 41.96 22.15
C VAL A 80 4.46 43.34 21.75
N GLN A 81 3.54 44.24 21.44
CA GLN A 81 3.83 45.63 21.07
C GLN A 81 2.95 46.64 21.81
N LEU A 82 2.21 46.24 22.85
CA LEU A 82 1.53 47.17 23.74
C LEU A 82 1.85 46.78 25.20
N SER A 83 2.43 47.70 25.99
CA SER A 83 2.43 47.71 27.48
C SER A 83 3.71 47.39 28.30
N ALA A 84 4.93 47.57 27.82
CA ALA A 84 6.08 47.79 28.73
C ALA A 84 6.87 49.08 28.42
N ASP A 85 6.15 50.08 27.94
CA ASP A 85 6.52 51.49 27.84
C ASP A 85 6.60 52.17 29.23
N LYS A 86 7.32 51.59 30.22
CA LYS A 86 7.39 52.21 31.57
C LYS A 86 8.67 52.04 32.38
N GLN A 87 9.70 51.32 31.92
CA GLN A 87 10.80 50.92 32.83
C GLN A 87 12.24 51.33 32.50
N VAL A 88 12.54 52.07 31.42
CA VAL A 88 13.95 52.42 31.12
C VAL A 88 14.21 53.92 30.96
N GLU A 89 13.19 54.79 31.03
CA GLU A 89 13.37 56.24 31.10
C GLU A 89 13.60 56.74 32.54
N THR A 90 14.41 56.04 33.34
CA THR A 90 14.87 56.57 34.65
C THR A 90 16.31 56.18 34.96
N ALA A 91 17.19 57.17 34.79
CA ALA A 91 18.51 57.39 35.40
C ALA A 91 19.73 56.58 34.87
N PRO A 92 20.97 57.11 35.00
CA PRO A 92 21.40 58.34 35.68
C PRO A 92 21.84 59.51 34.78
#